data_AF-K2CHD1-F1
#
_entry.id   AF-K2CHD1-F1
#
_cell.length_a   1.000
_cell.length_b   1.000
_cell.length_c   1.000
_cell.angle_alpha   90.00
_cell.angle_beta   90.00
_cell.angle_gamma   90.00
#
_symmetry.space_group_name_H-M   'P 1'
#
loop_
_entity.id
_entity.type
_entity.pdbx_description
1 polymer ?
#
loop_
_entity_poly.entity_id
_entity_poly.type
_entity_poly.pdbx_seq_one_letter_code
_entity_poly.pdbx_strand_id
1 'polypeptide(L)'
;MEILKQDPLIKMPKEIQVILLSLPFTTFFEDKNRLFVEKYKRIIADAFQTNAQLLTITKSLAKLINDEELIKLLEGAGPVLSKLCP
;
A
#
# COMPACT_ATOMS: atom_id res chain seq x y z
N MET A 1 -11.17 2.12 -10.62
CA MET A 1 -10.36 0.88 -10.46
C MET A 1 -8.88 1.08 -10.82
N GLU A 2 -8.29 2.27 -10.66
CA GLU A 2 -6.87 2.51 -11.03
C GLU A 2 -5.88 1.68 -10.21
N ILE A 3 -6.18 1.41 -8.95
CA ILE A 3 -5.31 0.66 -8.05
C ILE A 3 -5.08 -0.79 -8.51
N LEU A 4 -5.93 -1.31 -9.41
CA LEU A 4 -5.81 -2.66 -9.98
C LEU A 4 -5.03 -2.70 -11.29
N LYS A 5 -4.77 -1.56 -11.93
CA LYS A 5 -4.01 -1.54 -13.20
C LYS A 5 -2.56 -1.95 -12.97
N GLN A 6 -2.04 -2.88 -13.77
CA GLN A 6 -0.69 -3.37 -13.64
C GLN A 6 0.02 -3.24 -14.97
N ASP A 7 1.27 -2.79 -14.93
CA ASP A 7 2.11 -2.72 -16.12
C ASP A 7 2.36 -4.13 -16.66
N PRO A 8 2.29 -4.33 -17.99
CA PRO A 8 2.55 -5.63 -18.59
C PRO A 8 3.96 -6.09 -18.26
N LEU A 9 4.13 -7.41 -18.10
CA LEU A 9 5.41 -8.07 -17.80
C LEU A 9 6.08 -7.69 -16.47
N ILE A 10 5.45 -6.84 -15.64
CA ILE A 10 5.91 -6.56 -14.29
C ILE A 10 5.15 -7.46 -13.32
N LYS A 11 5.84 -8.35 -12.61
CA LYS A 11 5.23 -9.18 -11.57
C LYS A 11 5.16 -8.42 -10.26
N MET A 12 3.96 -8.28 -9.69
CA MET A 12 3.78 -7.74 -8.35
C MET A 12 3.76 -8.87 -7.31
N PRO A 13 4.55 -8.79 -6.22
CA PRO A 13 4.48 -9.76 -5.12
C PRO A 13 3.08 -9.80 -4.50
N LYS A 14 2.66 -10.96 -3.99
CA LYS A 14 1.30 -11.14 -3.44
C LYS A 14 1.05 -10.23 -2.26
N GLU A 15 2.07 -10.06 -1.42
CA GLU A 15 2.09 -9.19 -0.26
C GLU A 15 1.78 -7.75 -0.64
N ILE A 16 2.41 -7.27 -1.71
CA ILE A 16 2.21 -5.92 -2.24
C ILE A 16 0.82 -5.77 -2.86
N GLN A 17 0.31 -6.79 -3.55
CA GLN A 17 -1.07 -6.78 -4.05
C GLN A 17 -2.08 -6.64 -2.90
N VAL A 18 -1.92 -7.43 -1.83
CA VAL A 18 -2.78 -7.37 -0.64
C VAL A 18 -2.73 -5.98 0.00
N ILE A 19 -1.53 -5.43 0.21
CA ILE A 19 -1.38 -4.07 0.75
C ILE A 19 -2.10 -3.04 -0.13
N LEU A 20 -1.87 -3.05 -1.44
CA LEU A 20 -2.50 -2.10 -2.35
C LEU A 20 -4.03 -2.24 -2.38
N LEU A 21 -4.57 -3.45 -2.22
CA LEU A 21 -6.00 -3.70 -2.13
C LEU A 21 -6.60 -3.20 -0.81
N SER A 22 -5.83 -3.22 0.27
CA SER A 22 -6.28 -2.78 1.60
C SER A 22 -6.15 -1.27 1.83
N LEU A 23 -5.23 -0.60 1.12
CA LEU A 23 -4.99 0.84 1.28
C LEU A 23 -6.22 1.74 1.12
N PRO A 24 -7.16 1.51 0.17
CA PRO A 24 -8.38 2.30 0.05
C PRO A 24 -9.28 2.30 1.30
N PHE A 25 -9.11 1.35 2.21
CA PHE A 25 -9.86 1.27 3.46
C PHE A 25 -9.16 1.99 4.63
N THR A 26 -8.06 2.70 4.35
CA THR A 26 -7.33 3.48 5.36
C THR A 26 -7.66 4.96 5.27
N THR A 27 -7.54 5.68 6.40
CA THR A 27 -7.74 7.15 6.43
C THR A 27 -6.81 7.90 5.48
N PHE A 28 -5.60 7.36 5.21
CA PHE A 28 -4.65 7.96 4.27
C PHE A 28 -5.23 8.11 2.86
N PHE A 29 -6.06 7.15 2.42
CA PHE A 29 -6.66 7.12 1.09
C PHE A 29 -8.03 7.79 0.98
N GLU A 30 -8.67 8.13 2.10
CA GLU A 30 -10.06 8.65 2.12
C GLU A 30 -10.25 9.85 1.18
N ASP A 31 -9.31 10.80 1.18
CA ASP A 31 -9.35 12.00 0.34
C ASP A 31 -8.57 11.89 -0.97
N LYS A 32 -8.09 10.68 -1.34
CA LYS A 32 -7.21 10.49 -2.49
C LYS A 32 -7.99 10.10 -3.73
N ASN A 33 -7.80 10.88 -4.80
CA ASN A 33 -8.52 10.69 -6.04
C ASN A 33 -7.77 9.76 -7.02
N ARG A 34 -8.39 9.56 -8.18
CA ARG A 34 -7.85 8.76 -9.28
C ARG A 34 -6.41 9.14 -9.69
N LEU A 35 -6.15 10.44 -9.85
CA LEU A 35 -4.86 10.97 -10.31
C LEU A 35 -3.74 10.68 -9.30
N PHE A 36 -4.07 10.74 -8.01
CA PHE A 36 -3.14 10.36 -6.94
C PHE A 36 -2.70 8.90 -7.10
N VAL A 37 -3.65 7.97 -7.32
CA VAL A 37 -3.35 6.55 -7.48
C VAL A 37 -2.48 6.31 -8.72
N GLU A 38 -2.82 6.91 -9.86
CA GLU A 38 -2.04 6.78 -11.10
C GLU A 38 -0.60 7.27 -10.91
N LYS A 39 -0.40 8.37 -10.19
CA LYS A 39 0.92 8.96 -9.96
C LYS A 39 1.76 8.17 -8.94
N TYR A 40 1.15 7.74 -7.84
CA TYR A 40 1.89 7.26 -6.67
C TYR A 40 1.83 5.75 -6.43
N LYS A 41 0.98 4.99 -7.14
CA LYS A 41 0.86 3.53 -6.94
C LYS A 41 2.21 2.82 -6.96
N ARG A 42 3.08 3.14 -7.92
CA ARG A 42 4.41 2.52 -8.03
C ARG A 42 5.33 2.90 -6.88
N ILE A 43 5.33 4.17 -6.49
CA ILE A 43 6.11 4.67 -5.34
C ILE A 43 5.68 3.96 -4.06
N ILE A 44 4.37 3.80 -3.84
CA ILE A 44 3.82 3.09 -2.69
C ILE A 44 4.25 1.62 -2.72
N ALA A 45 4.07 0.94 -3.85
CA ALA A 45 4.45 -0.46 -4.02
C ALA A 45 5.96 -0.70 -3.76
N ASP A 46 6.82 0.19 -4.25
CA ASP A 46 8.26 0.12 -4.06
C ASP A 46 8.64 0.44 -2.60
N ALA A 47 7.95 1.39 -1.96
CA ALA A 47 8.19 1.76 -0.57
C ALA A 47 7.90 0.61 0.40
N PHE A 48 6.83 -0.17 0.20
CA PHE A 48 6.56 -1.38 1.00
C PHE A 48 7.58 -2.51 0.80
N GLN A 49 8.46 -2.41 -0.21
CA GLN A 49 9.54 -3.36 -0.45
C GLN A 49 10.91 -2.86 0.05
N THR A 50 11.10 -1.54 0.13
CA THR A 50 12.43 -0.94 0.31
C THR A 50 12.54 -0.05 1.55
N ASN A 51 11.47 0.65 1.95
CA ASN A 51 11.49 1.50 3.12
C ASN A 51 11.46 0.66 4.39
N ALA A 52 12.45 0.82 5.27
CA ALA A 52 12.60 0.00 6.46
C ALA A 52 11.35 -0.02 7.37
N GLN A 53 10.63 1.10 7.49
CA GLN A 53 9.43 1.19 8.33
C GLN A 53 8.21 0.51 7.70
N LEU A 54 8.10 0.55 6.36
CA LEU A 54 6.97 -0.08 5.66
C LEU A 54 7.23 -1.57 5.40
N LEU A 55 8.48 -1.95 5.19
CA LEU A 55 8.90 -3.33 4.96
C LEU A 55 8.58 -4.24 6.15
N THR A 56 8.55 -3.73 7.39
CA THR A 56 8.13 -4.50 8.57
C THR A 56 6.66 -4.93 8.46
N ILE A 57 5.79 -4.07 7.93
CA ILE A 57 4.37 -4.38 7.68
C ILE A 57 4.27 -5.49 6.63
N THR A 58 5.01 -5.36 5.52
CA THR A 58 5.05 -6.39 4.47
C THR A 58 5.48 -7.75 5.02
N LYS A 59 6.49 -7.77 5.90
CA LYS A 59 6.98 -9.01 6.55
C LYS A 59 6.02 -9.58 7.59
N SER A 60 5.11 -8.78 8.15
CA SER A 60 4.14 -9.26 9.15
C SER A 60 2.86 -9.82 8.54
N LEU A 61 2.59 -9.58 7.24
CA LEU A 61 1.35 -9.99 6.56
C LEU A 61 0.99 -11.46 6.76
N ALA A 62 1.95 -12.37 6.67
CA ALA A 62 1.72 -13.82 6.80
C ALA A 62 1.24 -14.24 8.21
N LYS A 63 1.31 -13.33 9.20
CA LYS A 63 0.89 -13.57 10.58
C LYS A 63 -0.48 -12.97 10.90
N LEU A 64 -1.04 -12.19 9.98
CA LEU A 64 -2.33 -11.55 10.18
C LEU A 64 -3.45 -12.55 9.90
N ILE A 65 -4.51 -12.46 10.69
CA ILE A 65 -5.63 -13.41 10.64
C ILE A 65 -6.76 -12.87 9.75
N ASN A 66 -6.96 -11.55 9.76
CA ASN A 66 -8.03 -10.89 9.03
C ASN A 66 -7.59 -9.54 8.44
N ASP A 67 -8.49 -8.94 7.66
CA ASP A 67 -8.33 -7.65 7.00
C ASP A 67 -8.34 -6.47 7.98
N GLU A 68 -9.11 -6.52 9.07
CA GLU A 68 -9.13 -5.48 10.09
C GLU A 68 -7.74 -5.26 10.73
N GLU A 69 -7.02 -6.34 11.05
CA GLU A 69 -5.65 -6.28 11.58
C GLU A 69 -4.69 -5.61 10.59
N LEU A 70 -4.84 -5.92 9.30
CA LEU A 70 -4.05 -5.31 8.24
C LEU A 70 -4.36 -3.83 8.08
N ILE A 71 -5.63 -3.45 8.00
CA ILE A 71 -6.05 -2.06 7.87
C ILE A 71 -5.49 -1.25 9.04
N LYS A 72 -5.61 -1.75 10.28
CA LYS A 72 -5.07 -1.10 11.48
C LYS A 72 -3.55 -0.94 11.44
N LEU A 73 -2.81 -1.91 10.89
CA LEU A 73 -1.36 -1.77 10.67
C LEU A 73 -1.04 -0.71 9.61
N LEU A 74 -1.82 -0.66 8.53
CA LEU A 74 -1.63 0.30 7.44
C LEU A 74 -2.00 1.73 7.85
N GLU A 75 -2.89 1.95 8.82
CA GLU A 75 -3.10 3.28 9.41
C GLU A 75 -1.78 3.87 9.96
N GLY A 76 -0.93 3.03 10.53
CA GLY A 76 0.41 3.43 11.00
C GLY A 76 1.37 3.85 9.89
N ALA A 77 1.10 3.48 8.64
CA ALA A 77 1.93 3.86 7.49
C ALA A 77 1.64 5.28 6.98
N GLY A 78 0.51 5.88 7.33
CA GLY A 78 0.05 7.19 6.85
C GLY A 78 1.12 8.29 6.90
N PRO A 79 1.80 8.54 8.04
CA PRO A 79 2.82 9.58 8.13
C PRO A 79 4.03 9.38 7.20
N VAL A 80 4.40 8.13 6.90
CA VAL A 80 5.49 7.81 5.98
C VAL A 80 5.01 8.00 4.55
N LEU A 81 3.82 7.50 4.23
CA LEU A 81 3.22 7.62 2.89
C LEU A 81 2.97 9.08 2.51
N SER A 82 2.52 9.93 3.44
CA SER A 82 2.34 11.37 3.21
C SER A 82 3.64 12.11 2.88
N LYS A 83 4.79 11.62 3.34
CA LYS A 83 6.11 12.18 2.97
C LYS A 83 6.55 11.74 1.59
N LEU A 84 6.19 10.52 1.20
CA LEU A 84 6.57 9.93 -0.09
C LEU A 84 5.63 10.36 -1.23
N CYS A 85 4.37 10.66 -0.90
CA CYS A 85 3.30 10.95 -1.85
C CYS A 85 2.59 12.27 -1.47
N PRO A 86 3.23 13.43 -1.74
CA PRO A 86 2.63 14.74 -1.47
C PRO A 86 1.47 15.08 -2.41
#